data_AF-A0A840RVB2-F1
#
_entry.id   AF-A0A840RVB2-F1
#
_cell.length_a   1.000
_cell.length_b   1.000
_cell.length_c   1.000
_cell.angle_alpha   90.00
_cell.angle_beta   90.00
_cell.angle_gamma   90.00
#
_symmetry.space_group_name_H-M   'P 1'
#
loop_
_entity.id
_entity.type
_entity.pdbx_description
1 polymer ?
#
loop_
_entity_poly.entity_id
_entity_poly.type
_entity_poly.pdbx_seq_one_letter_code
_entity_poly.pdbx_strand_id
1 'polypeptide(L)'
;MNTVTDFGDTMMASMSGAIALFFSAIPRLIGFVLILIIGWFIATLIGKAVAALLHAVKFNILADRAGISEFIRRTGMQTDASGFLGEIIKWFLRLIVMVIAFDALGLPAISAVLAQFLLWLPNLIVALVIIVLGGLAAQALEAMARGAASEADFSKPDLLAKVAKTAVWIFTIVIAVNQLGIAVTLINTLFMGFVGALALALGLAFGLGGKDTASKIVAKWYDKSDDAASKIEHVASIVTDPTNPRQ
;
A
#
# COMPACT_ATOMS: atom_id res chain seq x y z
N MET A 1 -43.79 -42.53 29.67
CA MET A 1 -43.39 -41.60 30.75
C MET A 1 -42.14 -42.15 31.42
N ASN A 2 -40.93 -41.84 30.93
CA ASN A 2 -39.63 -42.26 31.51
C ASN A 2 -38.57 -41.21 31.16
N THR A 3 -38.75 -39.96 31.60
CA THR A 3 -37.88 -38.85 31.15
C THR A 3 -37.41 -37.91 32.26
N VAL A 4 -37.50 -38.31 33.55
CA VAL A 4 -37.15 -37.40 34.66
C VAL A 4 -36.31 -38.03 35.79
N THR A 5 -35.91 -39.30 35.71
CA THR A 5 -35.07 -39.91 36.77
C THR A 5 -33.56 -39.69 36.63
N ASP A 6 -33.10 -39.10 35.52
CA ASP A 6 -31.69 -39.12 35.12
C ASP A 6 -30.97 -37.76 35.25
N PHE A 7 -31.59 -36.81 35.96
CA PHE A 7 -30.99 -35.48 36.16
C PHE A 7 -29.75 -35.53 37.06
N GLY A 8 -29.71 -36.48 38.00
CA GLY A 8 -28.56 -36.72 38.87
C GLY A 8 -27.36 -37.30 38.11
N ASP A 9 -27.60 -38.30 37.26
CA ASP A 9 -26.55 -38.95 36.49
C ASP A 9 -26.02 -38.02 35.38
N THR A 10 -26.88 -37.22 34.75
CA THR A 10 -26.45 -36.19 33.79
C THR A 10 -25.66 -35.05 34.45
N MET A 11 -26.01 -34.62 35.68
CA MET A 11 -25.19 -33.68 36.45
C MET A 11 -23.84 -34.29 36.87
N MET A 12 -23.82 -35.53 37.35
CA MET A 12 -22.58 -36.22 37.73
C MET A 12 -21.68 -36.50 36.51
N ALA A 13 -22.24 -36.84 35.36
CA ALA A 13 -21.53 -36.99 34.10
C ALA A 13 -20.92 -35.64 33.66
N SER A 14 -21.67 -34.54 33.78
CA SER A 14 -21.17 -33.20 33.47
C SER A 14 -20.05 -32.75 34.43
N MET A 15 -20.17 -33.06 35.72
CA MET A 15 -19.17 -32.71 36.73
C MET A 15 -17.88 -33.52 36.60
N SER A 16 -17.99 -34.84 36.36
CA SER A 16 -16.83 -35.70 36.09
C SER A 16 -16.14 -35.32 34.78
N GLY A 17 -16.90 -34.95 33.74
CA GLY A 17 -16.36 -34.38 32.50
C GLY A 17 -15.62 -33.06 32.71
N ALA A 18 -16.16 -32.15 33.52
CA ALA A 18 -15.50 -30.88 33.85
C ALA A 18 -14.18 -31.09 34.61
N ILE A 19 -14.15 -32.04 35.55
CA ILE A 19 -12.93 -32.41 36.28
C ILE A 19 -11.89 -33.03 35.34
N ALA A 20 -12.31 -33.94 34.45
CA ALA A 20 -11.42 -34.53 33.45
C ALA A 20 -10.80 -33.48 32.52
N LEU A 21 -11.60 -32.48 32.09
CA LEU A 21 -11.11 -31.34 31.32
C LEU A 21 -10.06 -30.54 32.10
N PHE A 22 -10.30 -30.25 33.38
CA PHE A 22 -9.35 -29.55 34.25
C PHE A 22 -8.01 -30.29 34.37
N PHE A 23 -8.04 -31.60 34.65
CA PHE A 23 -6.81 -32.40 34.74
C PHE A 23 -6.07 -32.51 33.41
N SER A 24 -6.79 -32.58 32.28
CA SER A 24 -6.18 -32.59 30.94
C SER A 24 -5.55 -31.26 30.52
N ALA A 25 -5.95 -30.14 31.16
CA ALA A 25 -5.38 -28.83 30.91
C ALA A 25 -4.00 -28.66 31.56
N ILE A 26 -3.69 -29.38 32.65
CA ILE A 26 -2.41 -29.25 33.36
C ILE A 26 -1.21 -29.63 32.46
N PRO A 27 -1.18 -30.79 31.77
CA PRO A 27 -0.10 -31.11 30.83
C PRO A 27 0.04 -30.09 29.70
N ARG A 28 -1.08 -29.57 29.17
CA ARG A 28 -1.09 -28.56 28.11
C ARG A 28 -0.52 -27.22 28.59
N LEU A 29 -0.84 -26.83 29.82
CA LEU A 29 -0.30 -25.62 30.43
C LEU A 29 1.21 -25.72 30.66
N ILE A 30 1.70 -26.89 31.10
CA ILE A 30 3.13 -27.14 31.21
C ILE A 30 3.81 -27.03 29.84
N GLY A 31 3.23 -27.66 28.81
CA GLY A 31 3.70 -27.55 27.43
C GLY A 31 3.76 -26.10 26.94
N PHE A 32 2.70 -25.31 27.16
CA PHE A 32 2.63 -23.89 26.85
C PHE A 32 3.78 -23.10 27.49
N VAL A 33 3.97 -23.26 28.81
CA VAL A 33 5.03 -22.54 29.54
C VAL A 33 6.41 -22.95 29.05
N LEU A 34 6.65 -24.25 28.81
CA LEU A 34 7.93 -24.74 28.27
C LEU A 34 8.22 -24.17 26.88
N ILE A 35 7.23 -24.16 25.98
CA ILE A 35 7.36 -23.58 24.63
C ILE A 35 7.70 -22.09 24.73
N LEU A 36 7.03 -21.34 25.61
CA LEU A 36 7.33 -19.92 25.79
C LEU A 36 8.75 -19.69 26.30
N ILE A 37 9.20 -20.44 27.31
CA ILE A 37 10.55 -20.29 27.88
C ILE A 37 11.61 -20.59 26.81
N ILE A 38 11.50 -21.74 26.15
CA ILE A 38 12.47 -22.18 25.12
C ILE A 38 12.43 -21.23 23.93
N GLY A 39 11.24 -20.92 23.43
CA GLY A 39 11.07 -20.05 22.27
C GLY A 39 11.52 -18.61 22.53
N TRP A 40 11.34 -18.08 23.75
CA TRP A 40 11.84 -16.75 24.09
C TRP A 40 13.36 -16.68 24.06
N PHE A 41 14.04 -17.73 24.52
CA PHE A 41 15.49 -17.85 24.45
C PHE A 41 15.97 -17.93 22.99
N ILE A 42 15.36 -18.81 22.19
CA ILE A 42 15.67 -18.97 20.75
C ILE A 42 15.44 -17.66 19.99
N ALA A 43 14.30 -17.00 20.18
CA ALA A 43 13.97 -15.73 19.53
C ALA A 43 15.00 -14.64 19.85
N THR A 44 15.45 -14.59 21.10
CA THR A 44 16.47 -13.63 21.52
C THR A 44 17.83 -13.94 20.89
N LEU A 45 18.20 -15.21 20.77
CA LEU A 45 19.45 -15.63 20.13
C LEU A 45 19.45 -15.30 18.63
N ILE A 46 18.36 -15.62 17.93
CA ILE A 46 18.21 -15.32 16.49
C ILE A 46 18.18 -13.81 16.27
N GLY A 47 17.44 -13.04 17.06
CA GLY A 47 17.40 -11.58 16.94
C GLY A 47 18.79 -10.94 17.07
N LYS A 48 19.61 -11.42 18.01
CA LYS A 48 21.01 -11.00 18.15
C LYS A 48 21.87 -11.41 16.94
N ALA A 49 21.70 -12.63 16.45
CA ALA A 49 22.43 -13.11 15.27
C ALA A 49 22.11 -12.27 14.03
N VAL A 50 20.83 -11.96 13.81
CA VAL A 50 20.42 -11.10 12.68
C VAL A 50 20.95 -9.68 12.83
N ALA A 51 20.89 -9.10 14.04
CA ALA A 51 21.49 -7.79 14.29
C ALA A 51 23.00 -7.80 13.94
N ALA A 52 23.74 -8.83 14.39
CA ALA A 52 25.16 -8.97 14.09
C ALA A 52 25.45 -9.13 12.59
N LEU A 53 24.62 -9.88 11.86
CA LEU A 53 24.73 -10.01 10.41
C LEU A 53 24.45 -8.69 9.69
N LEU A 54 23.42 -7.95 10.10
CA LEU A 54 23.09 -6.63 9.54
C LEU A 54 24.22 -5.61 9.78
N HIS A 55 24.85 -5.69 10.95
CA HIS A 55 26.07 -4.95 11.27
C HIS A 55 27.22 -5.32 10.33
N ALA A 56 27.46 -6.61 10.11
CA ALA A 56 28.53 -7.10 9.25
C ALA A 56 28.39 -6.64 7.79
N VAL A 57 27.16 -6.52 7.28
CA VAL A 57 26.89 -6.01 5.92
C VAL A 57 26.85 -4.48 5.81
N LYS A 58 27.21 -3.75 6.88
CA LYS A 58 27.21 -2.28 6.93
C LYS A 58 25.83 -1.65 6.63
N PHE A 59 24.75 -2.33 7.02
CA PHE A 59 23.38 -1.84 6.82
C PHE A 59 23.16 -0.42 7.39
N ASN A 60 23.83 -0.10 8.51
CA ASN A 60 23.80 1.23 9.11
C ASN A 60 24.18 2.35 8.13
N ILE A 61 25.15 2.14 7.24
CA ILE A 61 25.57 3.17 6.27
C ILE A 61 24.44 3.47 5.27
N LEU A 62 23.72 2.43 4.85
CA LEU A 62 22.56 2.58 3.95
C LEU A 62 21.41 3.27 4.69
N ALA A 63 21.19 2.92 5.96
CA ALA A 63 20.16 3.52 6.79
C ALA A 63 20.42 5.01 7.11
N ASP A 64 21.68 5.39 7.32
CA ASP A 64 22.09 6.79 7.47
C ASP A 64 21.80 7.60 6.20
N ARG A 65 22.17 7.06 5.02
CA ARG A 65 21.88 7.71 3.73
C ARG A 65 20.40 7.84 3.44
N ALA A 66 19.59 6.91 3.94
CA ALA A 66 18.13 6.95 3.82
C ALA A 66 17.45 7.82 4.89
N GLY A 67 18.20 8.44 5.82
CA GLY A 67 17.65 9.25 6.92
C GLY A 67 16.94 8.46 8.02
N ILE A 68 17.01 7.13 7.99
CA ILE A 68 16.34 6.22 8.93
C ILE A 68 16.98 6.32 10.33
N SER A 69 18.31 6.45 10.37
CA SER A 69 19.08 6.57 11.61
C SER A 69 18.70 7.80 12.43
N GLU A 70 18.42 8.93 11.76
CA GLU A 70 17.98 10.15 12.43
C GLU A 70 16.56 10.02 12.99
N PHE A 71 15.67 9.32 12.29
CA PHE A 71 14.35 8.98 12.81
C PHE A 71 14.44 8.09 14.06
N ILE A 72 15.29 7.07 14.05
CA ILE A 72 15.48 6.17 15.20
C ILE A 72 16.04 6.94 16.42
N ARG A 73 17.07 7.78 16.23
CA ARG A 73 17.60 8.62 17.33
C ARG A 73 16.55 9.55 17.91
N ARG A 74 15.63 10.09 17.10
CA ARG A 74 14.53 10.96 17.57
C ARG A 74 13.50 10.21 18.42
N THR A 75 13.42 8.89 18.33
CA THR A 75 12.55 8.07 19.21
C THR A 75 13.15 7.82 20.60
N GLY A 76 14.35 8.34 20.88
CA GLY A 76 15.03 8.17 22.17
C GLY A 76 15.72 6.81 22.34
N MET A 77 15.75 5.98 21.30
CA MET A 77 16.48 4.72 21.32
C MET A 77 17.98 4.95 21.16
N GLN A 78 18.77 4.37 22.08
CA GLN A 78 20.24 4.35 22.05
C GLN A 78 20.77 3.21 21.15
N THR A 79 20.02 2.86 20.12
CA THR A 79 20.30 1.72 19.24
C THR A 79 20.41 2.21 17.80
N ASP A 80 21.31 1.61 17.04
CA ASP A 80 21.48 1.88 15.62
C ASP A 80 20.45 1.12 14.75
N ALA A 81 20.44 1.39 13.44
CA ALA A 81 19.43 0.85 12.54
C ALA A 81 19.45 -0.69 12.49
N SER A 82 20.63 -1.30 12.49
CA SER A 82 20.80 -2.76 12.57
C SER A 82 20.26 -3.35 13.86
N GLY A 83 20.51 -2.72 15.02
CA GLY A 83 19.97 -3.17 16.29
C GLY A 83 18.46 -2.97 16.40
N PHE A 84 17.91 -1.88 15.86
CA PHE A 84 16.47 -1.65 15.81
C PHE A 84 15.76 -2.74 14.99
N LEU A 85 16.32 -3.10 13.82
CA LEU A 85 15.77 -4.17 13.00
C LEU A 85 15.89 -5.55 13.68
N GLY A 86 17.00 -5.80 14.37
CA GLY A 86 17.17 -7.00 15.21
C GLY A 86 16.12 -7.09 16.32
N GLU A 87 15.76 -5.97 16.93
CA GLU A 87 14.70 -5.89 17.95
C GLU A 87 13.32 -6.18 17.35
N ILE A 88 13.01 -5.64 16.16
CA ILE A 88 11.78 -5.97 15.42
C ILE A 88 11.70 -7.47 15.14
N ILE A 89 12.77 -8.07 14.63
CA ILE A 89 12.83 -9.50 14.31
C ILE A 89 12.67 -10.36 15.57
N LYS A 90 13.30 -9.95 16.69
CA LYS A 90 13.14 -10.62 17.98
C LYS A 90 11.68 -10.62 18.42
N TRP A 91 10.98 -9.48 18.32
CA TRP A 91 9.55 -9.39 18.64
C TRP A 91 8.69 -10.22 17.69
N PHE A 92 9.00 -10.22 16.40
CA PHE A 92 8.32 -11.05 15.39
C PHE A 92 8.43 -12.55 15.71
N LEU A 93 9.63 -13.02 16.04
CA LEU A 93 9.88 -14.39 16.45
C LEU A 93 9.16 -14.76 17.76
N ARG A 94 9.11 -13.83 18.73
CA ARG A 94 8.33 -14.04 19.97
C ARG A 94 6.84 -14.21 19.68
N LEU A 95 6.29 -13.45 18.72
CA LEU A 95 4.89 -13.64 18.30
C LEU A 95 4.68 -15.01 17.65
N ILE A 96 5.60 -15.50 16.82
CA ILE A 96 5.52 -16.86 16.26
C ILE A 96 5.51 -17.90 17.37
N VAL A 97 6.40 -17.78 18.34
CA VAL A 97 6.44 -18.66 19.52
C VAL A 97 5.13 -18.60 20.29
N MET A 98 4.54 -17.41 20.42
CA MET A 98 3.25 -17.21 21.08
C MET A 98 2.11 -17.94 20.35
N VAL A 99 2.07 -17.88 19.01
CA VAL A 99 1.12 -18.63 18.18
C VAL A 99 1.23 -20.13 18.47
N ILE A 100 2.45 -20.68 18.41
CA ILE A 100 2.72 -22.10 18.66
C ILE A 100 2.34 -22.49 20.09
N ALA A 101 2.65 -21.64 21.07
CA ALA A 101 2.32 -21.89 22.46
C ALA A 101 0.80 -21.95 22.67
N PHE A 102 0.04 -20.95 22.19
CA PHE A 102 -1.42 -20.94 22.32
C PHE A 102 -2.09 -22.09 21.58
N ASP A 103 -1.53 -22.53 20.46
CA ASP A 103 -1.99 -23.71 19.74
C ASP A 103 -1.80 -24.98 20.60
N ALA A 104 -0.60 -25.17 21.16
CA ALA A 104 -0.30 -26.28 22.07
C ALA A 104 -1.13 -26.25 23.37
N LEU A 105 -1.52 -25.06 23.84
CA LEU A 105 -2.43 -24.89 24.98
C LEU A 105 -3.87 -25.34 24.65
N GLY A 106 -4.22 -25.47 23.37
CA GLY A 106 -5.55 -25.81 22.89
C GLY A 106 -6.46 -24.59 22.73
N LEU A 107 -5.90 -23.40 22.46
CA LEU A 107 -6.64 -22.16 22.21
C LEU A 107 -6.47 -21.70 20.75
N PRO A 108 -7.01 -22.46 19.77
CA PRO A 108 -6.80 -22.17 18.34
C PRO A 108 -7.39 -20.83 17.90
N ALA A 109 -8.44 -20.34 18.59
CA ALA A 109 -8.99 -19.01 18.30
C ALA A 109 -7.97 -17.90 18.59
N ILE A 110 -7.18 -18.03 19.66
CA ILE A 110 -6.17 -17.04 20.03
C ILE A 110 -4.96 -17.15 19.09
N SER A 111 -4.49 -18.38 18.82
CA SER A 111 -3.37 -18.59 17.89
C SER A 111 -3.71 -18.10 16.48
N ALA A 112 -4.95 -18.29 16.01
CA ALA A 112 -5.41 -17.77 14.72
C ALA A 112 -5.39 -16.24 14.64
N VAL A 113 -5.88 -15.54 15.67
CA VAL A 113 -5.84 -14.07 15.72
C VAL A 113 -4.40 -13.57 15.74
N LEU A 114 -3.51 -14.20 16.53
CA LEU A 114 -2.10 -13.86 16.55
C LEU A 114 -1.40 -14.14 15.21
N ALA A 115 -1.76 -15.22 14.52
CA ALA A 115 -1.24 -15.54 13.19
C ALA A 115 -1.70 -14.52 12.14
N GLN A 116 -2.96 -14.08 12.19
CA GLN A 116 -3.45 -13.00 11.33
C GLN A 116 -2.69 -11.69 11.58
N PHE A 117 -2.45 -11.35 12.86
CA PHE A 117 -1.65 -10.19 13.21
C PHE A 117 -0.21 -10.31 12.70
N LEU A 118 0.39 -11.50 12.82
CA LEU A 118 1.74 -11.79 12.30
C LEU A 118 1.82 -11.57 10.78
N LEU A 119 0.81 -12.01 10.03
CA LEU A 119 0.74 -11.81 8.57
C LEU A 119 0.47 -10.35 8.17
N TRP A 120 -0.09 -9.55 9.07
CA TRP A 120 -0.30 -8.12 8.88
C TRP A 120 0.97 -7.28 9.10
N LEU A 121 1.92 -7.75 9.92
CA LEU A 121 3.18 -7.03 10.20
C LEU A 121 4.03 -6.75 8.93
N PRO A 122 4.27 -7.71 8.02
CA PRO A 122 4.98 -7.45 6.76
C PRO A 122 4.31 -6.36 5.93
N ASN A 123 2.99 -6.38 5.86
CA ASN A 123 2.20 -5.37 5.16
C ASN A 123 2.37 -3.97 5.76
N LEU A 124 2.45 -3.87 7.09
CA LEU A 124 2.74 -2.61 7.78
C LEU A 124 4.11 -2.04 7.36
N ILE A 125 5.14 -2.89 7.26
CA ILE A 125 6.48 -2.46 6.80
C ILE A 125 6.40 -1.94 5.36
N VAL A 126 5.73 -2.66 4.46
CA VAL A 126 5.55 -2.23 3.07
C VAL A 126 4.80 -0.90 2.99
N ALA A 127 3.75 -0.71 3.81
CA ALA A 127 3.01 0.55 3.87
C ALA A 127 3.91 1.73 4.30
N LEU A 128 4.76 1.54 5.31
CA LEU A 128 5.73 2.55 5.74
C LEU A 128 6.73 2.90 4.62
N VAL A 129 7.24 1.89 3.90
CA VAL A 129 8.13 2.09 2.75
C VAL A 129 7.41 2.89 1.66
N ILE A 130 6.16 2.57 1.36
CA ILE A 130 5.34 3.31 0.38
C ILE A 130 5.18 4.78 0.78
N ILE A 131 4.93 5.08 2.06
CA ILE A 131 4.85 6.47 2.54
C ILE A 131 6.17 7.21 2.32
N VAL A 132 7.30 6.58 2.64
CA VAL A 132 8.63 7.19 2.42
C VAL A 132 8.84 7.44 0.93
N LEU A 133 8.71 6.42 0.09
CA LEU A 133 8.90 6.53 -1.36
C LEU A 133 7.93 7.52 -2.01
N GLY A 134 6.67 7.53 -1.59
CA GLY A 134 5.67 8.48 -2.05
C GLY A 134 5.97 9.91 -1.60
N GLY A 135 6.55 10.10 -0.41
CA GLY A 135 7.06 11.39 0.04
C GLY A 135 8.22 11.91 -0.81
N LEU A 136 9.13 11.02 -1.25
CA LEU A 136 10.20 11.37 -2.20
C LEU A 136 9.60 11.73 -3.57
N ALA A 137 8.67 10.90 -4.08
CA ALA A 137 7.99 11.14 -5.36
C ALA A 137 7.18 12.46 -5.34
N ALA A 138 6.52 12.77 -4.22
CA ALA A 138 5.77 14.01 -4.05
C ALA A 138 6.66 15.24 -4.13
N GLN A 139 7.85 15.20 -3.55
CA GLN A 139 8.83 16.29 -3.63
C GLN A 139 9.38 16.45 -5.05
N ALA A 140 9.71 15.35 -5.72
CA ALA A 140 10.18 15.38 -7.10
C ALA A 140 9.12 15.97 -8.04
N LEU A 141 7.87 15.50 -7.94
CA LEU A 141 6.75 15.99 -8.76
C LEU A 141 6.39 17.44 -8.42
N GLU A 142 6.48 17.86 -7.16
CA GLU A 142 6.33 19.26 -6.75
C GLU A 142 7.37 20.15 -7.44
N ALA A 143 8.64 19.74 -7.46
CA ALA A 143 9.71 20.50 -8.11
C ALA A 143 9.52 20.57 -9.63
N MET A 144 9.17 19.44 -10.27
CA MET A 144 8.88 19.39 -11.71
C MET A 144 7.69 20.29 -12.09
N ALA A 145 6.60 20.22 -11.32
CA ALA A 145 5.42 21.04 -11.55
C ALA A 145 5.71 22.53 -11.36
N ARG A 146 6.51 22.90 -10.35
CA ARG A 146 6.92 24.29 -10.13
C ARG A 146 7.80 24.82 -11.27
N GLY A 147 8.76 24.01 -11.73
CA GLY A 147 9.63 24.36 -12.85
C GLY A 147 8.84 24.58 -14.14
N ALA A 148 7.98 23.63 -14.50
CA ALA A 148 7.13 23.75 -15.68
C ALA A 148 6.18 24.95 -15.63
N ALA A 149 5.57 25.22 -14.47
CA ALA A 149 4.67 26.34 -14.29
C ALA A 149 5.40 27.70 -14.38
N SER A 150 6.62 27.78 -13.87
CA SER A 150 7.43 29.00 -13.92
C SER A 150 7.88 29.30 -15.35
N GLU A 151 8.22 28.28 -16.12
CA GLU A 151 8.60 28.42 -17.54
C GLU A 151 7.41 28.89 -18.41
N ALA A 152 6.20 28.45 -18.07
CA ALA A 152 4.97 28.81 -18.79
C ALA A 152 4.36 30.17 -18.35
N ASP A 153 5.11 30.99 -17.61
CA ASP A 153 4.69 32.32 -17.11
C ASP A 153 3.38 32.29 -16.30
N PHE A 154 3.12 31.20 -15.57
CA PHE A 154 1.95 31.13 -14.69
C PHE A 154 2.12 32.10 -13.52
N SER A 155 1.07 32.87 -13.22
CA SER A 155 1.10 33.87 -12.14
C SER A 155 1.30 33.31 -10.73
N LYS A 156 1.07 32.00 -10.52
CA LYS A 156 1.26 31.32 -9.21
C LYS A 156 1.81 29.89 -9.37
N PRO A 157 3.10 29.72 -9.73
CA PRO A 157 3.71 28.40 -9.95
C PRO A 157 3.64 27.50 -8.71
N ASP A 158 3.69 28.11 -7.52
CA ASP A 158 3.61 27.41 -6.24
C ASP A 158 2.26 26.72 -6.00
N LEU A 159 1.17 27.24 -6.57
CA LEU A 159 -0.15 26.61 -6.43
C LEU A 159 -0.20 25.29 -7.21
N LEU A 160 0.27 25.28 -8.45
CA LEU A 160 0.35 24.07 -9.27
C LEU A 160 1.26 23.02 -8.63
N ALA A 161 2.41 23.45 -8.12
CA ALA A 161 3.34 22.60 -7.39
C ALA A 161 2.69 21.95 -6.14
N LYS A 162 1.98 22.75 -5.33
CA LYS A 162 1.26 22.25 -4.14
C LYS A 162 0.13 21.30 -4.50
N VAL A 163 -0.62 21.57 -5.57
CA VAL A 163 -1.68 20.66 -6.05
C VAL A 163 -1.08 19.32 -6.48
N ALA A 164 0.01 19.34 -7.26
CA ALA A 164 0.71 18.12 -7.66
C ALA A 164 1.21 17.33 -6.44
N LYS A 165 1.88 17.99 -5.49
CA LYS A 165 2.33 17.37 -4.24
C LYS A 165 1.18 16.73 -3.47
N THR A 166 0.08 17.45 -3.32
CA THR A 166 -1.11 17.01 -2.57
C THR A 166 -1.76 15.82 -3.24
N ALA A 167 -1.87 15.82 -4.57
CA ALA A 167 -2.37 14.69 -5.33
C ALA A 167 -1.52 13.43 -5.06
N VAL A 168 -0.20 13.52 -5.19
CA VAL A 168 0.70 12.38 -4.93
C VAL A 168 0.53 11.85 -3.51
N TRP A 169 0.41 12.73 -2.52
CA TRP A 169 0.15 12.31 -1.13
C TRP A 169 -1.19 11.60 -0.96
N ILE A 170 -2.26 12.07 -1.59
CA ILE A 170 -3.57 11.39 -1.56
C ILE A 170 -3.43 9.95 -2.10
N PHE A 171 -2.82 9.78 -3.28
CA PHE A 171 -2.58 8.45 -3.85
C PHE A 171 -1.68 7.59 -2.96
N THR A 172 -0.60 8.16 -2.44
CA THR A 172 0.35 7.47 -1.56
C THR A 172 -0.34 6.94 -0.30
N ILE A 173 -1.20 7.75 0.32
CA ILE A 173 -1.96 7.36 1.50
C ILE A 173 -2.94 6.24 1.15
N VAL A 174 -3.68 6.36 0.04
CA VAL A 174 -4.62 5.31 -0.39
C VAL A 174 -3.90 3.98 -0.63
N ILE A 175 -2.76 3.99 -1.30
CA ILE A 175 -1.94 2.80 -1.54
C ILE A 175 -1.43 2.22 -0.21
N ALA A 176 -0.92 3.06 0.69
CA ALA A 176 -0.42 2.62 1.99
C ALA A 176 -1.53 2.00 2.85
N VAL A 177 -2.73 2.60 2.89
CA VAL A 177 -3.86 2.04 3.64
C VAL A 177 -4.38 0.75 2.99
N ASN A 178 -4.39 0.67 1.66
CA ASN A 178 -4.71 -0.57 0.95
C ASN A 178 -3.73 -1.69 1.33
N GLN A 179 -2.44 -1.38 1.46
CA GLN A 179 -1.44 -2.33 1.93
C GLN A 179 -1.75 -2.85 3.34
N LEU A 180 -2.27 -2.00 4.24
CA LEU A 180 -2.70 -2.42 5.58
C LEU A 180 -3.93 -3.33 5.58
N GLY A 181 -4.66 -3.47 4.47
CA GLY A 181 -5.85 -4.32 4.39
C GLY A 181 -7.07 -3.75 5.13
N ILE A 182 -7.01 -2.51 5.63
CA ILE A 182 -8.08 -1.92 6.44
C ILE A 182 -9.17 -1.39 5.52
N ALA A 183 -10.33 -2.04 5.50
CA ALA A 183 -11.51 -1.62 4.74
C ALA A 183 -11.22 -1.29 3.27
N VAL A 184 -10.34 -2.08 2.62
CA VAL A 184 -9.83 -1.84 1.26
C VAL A 184 -10.93 -1.54 0.27
N THR A 185 -12.00 -2.36 0.26
CA THR A 185 -13.13 -2.18 -0.66
C THR A 185 -13.81 -0.84 -0.46
N LEU A 186 -14.05 -0.43 0.80
CA LEU A 186 -14.67 0.85 1.11
C LEU A 186 -13.79 2.01 0.65
N ILE A 187 -12.50 1.96 0.97
CA ILE A 187 -11.54 3.00 0.59
C ILE A 187 -11.44 3.13 -0.93
N ASN A 188 -11.26 2.01 -1.64
CA ASN A 188 -11.17 2.01 -3.10
C ASN A 188 -12.48 2.49 -3.74
N THR A 189 -13.63 2.12 -3.19
CA THR A 189 -14.94 2.58 -3.69
C THR A 189 -15.11 4.08 -3.51
N LEU A 190 -14.80 4.61 -2.32
CA LEU A 190 -14.88 6.05 -2.06
C LEU A 190 -13.87 6.83 -2.90
N PHE A 191 -12.65 6.32 -3.02
CA PHE A 191 -11.61 6.93 -3.84
C PHE A 191 -11.98 6.95 -5.32
N MET A 192 -12.42 5.81 -5.87
CA MET A 192 -12.85 5.71 -7.27
C MET A 192 -14.08 6.58 -7.55
N GLY A 193 -15.04 6.62 -6.63
CA GLY A 193 -16.20 7.52 -6.73
C GLY A 193 -15.79 8.99 -6.74
N PHE A 194 -14.90 9.40 -5.83
CA PHE A 194 -14.40 10.77 -5.74
C PHE A 194 -13.55 11.18 -6.96
N VAL A 195 -12.58 10.36 -7.34
CA VAL A 195 -11.73 10.59 -8.51
C VAL A 195 -12.56 10.56 -9.78
N GLY A 196 -13.52 9.65 -9.90
CA GLY A 196 -14.46 9.60 -11.01
C GLY A 196 -15.30 10.87 -11.12
N ALA A 197 -15.84 11.37 -10.00
CA ALA A 197 -16.58 12.63 -9.98
C ALA A 197 -15.69 13.83 -10.37
N LEU A 198 -14.46 13.91 -9.86
CA LEU A 198 -13.51 14.95 -10.25
C LEU A 198 -13.11 14.86 -11.72
N ALA A 199 -12.86 13.66 -12.23
CA ALA A 199 -12.52 13.43 -13.62
C ALA A 199 -13.65 13.87 -14.54
N LEU A 200 -14.91 13.57 -14.18
CA LEU A 200 -16.09 14.04 -14.91
C LEU A 200 -16.22 15.57 -14.83
N ALA A 201 -16.07 16.17 -13.65
CA ALA A 201 -16.18 17.61 -13.48
C ALA A 201 -15.13 18.37 -14.30
N LEU A 202 -13.86 17.96 -14.21
CA LEU A 202 -12.78 18.55 -14.98
C LEU A 202 -12.95 18.29 -16.48
N GLY A 203 -13.28 17.05 -16.86
CA GLY A 203 -13.51 16.67 -18.25
C GLY A 203 -14.63 17.50 -18.89
N LEU A 204 -15.74 17.71 -18.19
CA LEU A 204 -16.83 18.56 -18.64
C LEU A 204 -16.45 20.04 -18.68
N ALA A 205 -15.72 20.54 -17.67
CA ALA A 205 -15.27 21.93 -17.63
C ALA A 205 -14.34 22.26 -18.82
N PHE A 206 -13.34 21.41 -19.08
CA PHE A 206 -12.45 21.57 -20.22
C PHE A 206 -13.14 21.27 -21.55
N GLY A 207 -14.01 20.27 -21.60
CA GLY A 207 -14.75 19.90 -22.82
C GLY A 207 -15.71 21.00 -23.29
N LEU A 208 -16.54 21.52 -22.37
CA LEU A 208 -17.48 22.61 -22.67
C LEU A 208 -16.73 23.94 -22.87
N GLY A 209 -15.73 24.25 -22.04
CA GLY A 209 -14.95 25.49 -22.15
C GLY A 209 -14.02 25.54 -23.38
N GLY A 210 -13.53 24.38 -23.84
CA GLY A 210 -12.63 24.26 -25.00
C GLY A 210 -13.33 24.01 -26.33
N LYS A 211 -14.65 23.79 -26.33
CA LYS A 211 -15.46 23.41 -27.51
C LYS A 211 -15.20 24.32 -28.71
N ASP A 212 -15.21 25.64 -28.50
CA ASP A 212 -15.09 26.61 -29.59
C ASP A 212 -13.67 26.62 -30.19
N THR A 213 -12.65 26.48 -29.35
CA THR A 213 -11.25 26.37 -29.81
C THR A 213 -11.05 25.07 -30.59
N ALA A 214 -11.58 23.96 -30.08
CA ALA A 214 -11.53 22.68 -30.77
C ALA A 214 -12.24 22.74 -32.14
N SER A 215 -13.42 23.37 -32.19
CA SER A 215 -14.16 23.58 -33.43
C SER A 215 -13.34 24.36 -34.46
N LYS A 216 -12.65 25.43 -34.05
CA LYS A 216 -11.78 26.23 -34.94
C LYS A 216 -10.57 25.45 -35.46
N ILE A 217 -9.95 24.62 -34.63
CA ILE A 217 -8.80 23.79 -35.04
C ILE A 217 -9.23 22.76 -36.09
N VAL A 218 -10.36 22.08 -35.84
CA VAL A 218 -10.91 21.10 -36.77
C VAL A 218 -11.37 21.76 -38.08
N ALA A 219 -12.01 22.91 -38.02
CA ALA A 219 -12.41 23.67 -39.21
C ALA A 219 -11.20 24.03 -40.09
N LYS A 220 -10.12 24.55 -39.50
CA LYS A 220 -8.89 24.85 -40.24
C LYS A 220 -8.25 23.62 -40.88
N TRP A 221 -8.33 22.46 -40.23
CA TRP A 221 -7.85 21.20 -40.79
C TRP A 221 -8.70 20.76 -41.97
N TYR A 222 -10.02 20.91 -41.86
CA TYR A 222 -10.95 20.59 -42.93
C TYR A 222 -10.71 21.48 -44.15
N ASP A 223 -10.67 22.80 -43.98
CA ASP A 223 -10.41 23.77 -45.06
C ASP A 223 -9.09 23.49 -45.78
N LYS A 224 -8.03 23.18 -45.02
CA LYS A 224 -6.71 22.87 -45.58
C LYS A 224 -6.69 21.54 -46.36
N SER A 225 -7.53 20.59 -45.96
CA SER A 225 -7.66 19.30 -46.65
C SER A 225 -8.47 19.44 -47.94
N ASP A 226 -9.50 20.29 -47.94
CA ASP A 226 -10.32 20.62 -49.10
C ASP A 226 -9.52 21.40 -50.16
N ASP A 227 -8.72 22.37 -49.73
CA ASP A 227 -7.75 23.08 -50.59
C ASP A 227 -6.71 22.15 -51.22
N ALA A 228 -6.28 21.11 -50.49
CA ALA A 228 -5.34 20.13 -51.01
C ALA A 228 -6.01 19.19 -52.03
N ALA A 229 -7.26 18.77 -51.77
CA ALA A 229 -8.04 17.93 -52.67
C ALA A 229 -8.36 18.65 -53.99
N SER A 230 -8.79 19.92 -53.93
CA SER A 230 -9.09 20.73 -55.13
C SER A 230 -7.84 20.99 -55.98
N LYS A 231 -6.66 21.19 -55.36
CA LYS A 231 -5.38 21.28 -56.10
C LYS A 231 -5.01 19.98 -56.80
N ILE A 232 -5.26 18.84 -56.19
CA ILE A 232 -5.02 17.53 -56.81
C ILE A 232 -5.98 17.31 -57.99
N GLU A 233 -7.26 17.67 -57.85
CA GLU A 233 -8.26 17.56 -58.91
C GLU A 233 -7.97 18.51 -60.09
N HIS A 234 -7.54 19.74 -59.82
CA HIS A 234 -7.13 20.70 -60.85
C HIS A 234 -5.87 20.24 -61.60
N VAL A 235 -4.91 19.59 -60.92
CA VAL A 235 -3.75 19.00 -61.59
C VAL A 235 -4.14 17.76 -62.39
N ALA A 236 -5.05 16.92 -61.87
CA ALA A 236 -5.53 15.73 -62.56
C ALA A 236 -6.30 16.07 -63.85
N SER A 237 -7.11 17.14 -63.85
CA SER A 237 -7.85 17.58 -65.04
C SER A 237 -6.95 18.15 -66.14
N ILE A 238 -5.86 18.84 -65.77
CA ILE A 238 -4.84 19.29 -66.73
C ILE A 238 -4.09 18.10 -67.36
N VAL A 239 -3.94 16.99 -66.64
CA VAL A 239 -3.25 15.77 -67.12
C VAL A 239 -4.18 14.85 -67.93
N THR A 240 -5.50 14.88 -67.70
CA THR A 240 -6.48 13.99 -68.35
C THR A 240 -7.24 14.62 -69.52
N ASP A 241 -7.04 15.91 -69.83
CA ASP A 241 -7.65 16.59 -70.98
C ASP A 241 -7.11 16.01 -72.33
N PRO A 242 -7.95 15.30 -73.11
CA PRO A 242 -7.53 14.71 -74.39
C PRO A 242 -7.42 15.74 -75.53
N THR A 243 -7.63 17.04 -75.26
CA THR A 243 -7.60 18.10 -76.29
C THR A 243 -6.39 19.02 -76.24
N ASN A 244 -5.42 18.81 -75.33
CA ASN A 244 -4.18 19.62 -75.31
C ASN A 244 -3.26 19.27 -76.50
N PRO A 245 -3.12 20.15 -77.51
CA PRO A 245 -2.36 19.87 -78.71
C PRO A 245 -1.04 20.64 -78.68
N ARG A 246 -0.16 20.41 -77.70
CA ARG A 246 1.26 20.81 -77.69
C ARG A 246 2.01 19.91 -76.70
N GLN A 247 3.22 19.40 -76.95
CA GLN A 247 4.16 19.36 -78.05
C GLN A 247 5.12 18.20 -77.70
#